data_AF-A0AB35S9F1-F1
#
_entry.id   AF-A0AB35S9F1-F1
#
_cell.length_a   1.000
_cell.length_b   1.000
_cell.length_c   1.000
_cell.angle_alpha   90.00
_cell.angle_beta   90.00
_cell.angle_gamma   90.00
#
_symmetry.space_group_name_H-M   'P 1'
#
loop_
_entity.id
_entity.type
_entity.pdbx_description
1 polymer ?
#
loop_
_entity_poly.entity_id
_entity_poly.type
_entity_poly.pdbx_seq_one_letter_code
_entity_poly.pdbx_strand_id
1 'polypeptide(L)'
;MKSLKNIAITIVSATLIASTVFVPSAFAEGSEPLPYLIKDLSAATPEYLTDSALKNTYWVDVEKKEITDGFDGKTYYGVFPKYLTSPSKTAIADFPFNSLDGMTSTPNAGIVNSFNTYWSLPGNGFEERYGYLAGHDTAEGDTKPGQHPTKPIENRVNPFGFEENDLLTQDEIKNPVDKLKVYGDLRLKDVTDSKAVGELQPGDKLNLDFSVNIPWFKRYLNGWTLDYTRLGGMNDVEIDKFHNSYGKVDAGFAFTLDIPDGVEVANDASATISGIKGFSPSVTKTNDGKTLIVTLKKDNPGTTQKWQDIISEVKNVDTSNIVISVTGLSVKKAATEGEQYRIRGTVSGFYDFANSLTENFVKATTAREDNCANRNYFFFAAEQDASGLDNNGEENKPKQISYSFQVKKPAQNTVTFKNGDNTHAAVKVETGKAIDTDALTDQSMPANPTKAGGYAFKEWNTKEDGKGETFTGASVVNGDMTVYAIYTKDSVPTPNPTPNPSTSELKPQSEKRIGMLSKTGESASFAALIAALGFSIAGLAILRKKKMMEENNK
;
A
#
# COMPACT_ATOMS: atom_id res chain seq x y z
N MET A 1 33.46 15.38 -52.20
CA MET A 1 34.87 15.45 -51.76
C MET A 1 34.92 15.65 -50.24
N LYS A 2 36.11 15.56 -49.65
CA LYS A 2 36.54 15.98 -48.30
C LYS A 2 35.72 17.10 -47.62
N SER A 3 35.71 17.29 -46.29
CA SER A 3 36.17 16.53 -45.11
C SER A 3 36.12 17.45 -43.86
N LEU A 4 35.77 16.91 -42.68
CA LEU A 4 36.13 17.40 -41.32
C LEU A 4 35.75 18.83 -40.84
N LYS A 5 35.05 18.86 -39.69
CA LYS A 5 35.30 19.65 -38.45
C LYS A 5 35.73 21.14 -38.55
N ASN A 6 35.01 22.03 -37.85
CA ASN A 6 35.37 22.39 -36.45
C ASN A 6 34.39 23.36 -35.75
N ILE A 7 34.15 23.07 -34.46
CA ILE A 7 34.08 23.98 -33.29
C ILE A 7 33.39 25.35 -33.43
N ALA A 8 32.24 25.48 -32.75
CA ALA A 8 31.85 26.69 -31.99
C ALA A 8 30.73 26.36 -30.99
N ILE A 9 31.07 25.79 -29.83
CA ILE A 9 30.16 25.78 -28.66
C ILE A 9 30.49 27.02 -27.84
N THR A 10 29.61 28.03 -27.90
CA THR A 10 29.72 29.24 -27.07
C THR A 10 28.57 29.27 -26.09
N ILE A 11 28.90 29.35 -24.81
CA ILE A 11 27.97 29.43 -23.70
C ILE A 11 27.23 30.78 -23.73
N VAL A 12 25.90 30.76 -23.62
CA VAL A 12 25.10 31.94 -23.25
C VAL A 12 24.39 31.63 -21.94
N SER A 13 25.00 32.01 -20.83
CA SER A 13 24.45 31.79 -19.49
C SER A 13 23.46 32.88 -19.09
N ALA A 14 22.35 32.43 -18.50
CA ALA A 14 21.61 33.09 -17.42
C ALA A 14 21.39 34.62 -17.46
N THR A 15 20.20 35.02 -17.92
CA THR A 15 19.44 36.09 -17.22
C THR A 15 17.94 35.81 -17.21
N LEU A 16 17.50 34.68 -16.64
CA LEU A 16 16.10 34.57 -16.23
C LEU A 16 15.96 35.31 -14.90
N ILE A 17 15.46 36.54 -14.94
CA ILE A 17 15.11 37.29 -13.72
C ILE A 17 13.94 36.55 -13.07
N ALA A 18 14.25 35.80 -12.01
CA ALA A 18 13.24 35.21 -11.16
C ALA A 18 12.52 36.34 -10.39
N SER A 19 11.49 36.90 -11.01
CA SER A 19 10.48 37.69 -10.30
C SER A 19 9.86 36.77 -9.25
N THR A 20 10.28 36.93 -8.00
CA THR A 20 9.73 36.21 -6.85
C THR A 20 8.29 36.67 -6.65
N VAL A 21 7.36 36.03 -7.37
CA VAL A 21 5.94 36.07 -7.05
C VAL A 21 5.80 35.44 -5.67
N PHE A 22 5.79 36.31 -4.66
CA PHE A 22 5.47 35.93 -3.29
C PHE A 22 4.02 35.43 -3.32
N VAL A 23 3.85 34.11 -3.37
CA VAL A 23 2.54 33.48 -3.18
C VAL A 23 2.28 33.55 -1.68
N PRO A 24 1.36 34.43 -1.20
CA PRO A 24 1.06 34.45 0.23
C PRO A 24 0.44 33.10 0.58
N SER A 25 1.07 32.35 1.48
CA SER A 25 0.40 31.21 2.10
C SER A 25 -0.63 31.74 3.07
N ALA A 26 -1.82 32.00 2.54
CA ALA A 26 -2.95 32.59 3.23
C ALA A 26 -3.57 31.61 4.23
N PHE A 27 -2.86 31.40 5.32
CA PHE A 27 -3.45 31.03 6.60
C PHE A 27 -4.35 32.16 7.11
N ALA A 28 -5.25 31.86 8.04
CA ALA A 28 -6.07 32.87 8.70
C ALA A 28 -5.19 33.91 9.42
N GLU A 29 -5.58 35.18 9.33
CA GLU A 29 -4.89 36.31 9.98
C GLU A 29 -4.83 36.08 11.50
N GLY A 30 -3.61 36.04 12.06
CA GLY A 30 -3.36 35.68 13.45
C GLY A 30 -2.95 34.23 13.71
N SER A 31 -2.79 33.38 12.69
CA SER A 31 -2.34 31.98 12.88
C SER A 31 -0.84 31.88 13.17
N GLU A 32 -0.47 31.18 14.24
CA GLU A 32 0.92 30.97 14.68
C GLU A 32 1.54 29.68 14.08
N PRO A 33 2.85 29.61 13.83
CA PRO A 33 3.49 28.35 13.43
C PRO A 33 3.56 27.36 14.60
N LEU A 34 3.28 26.08 14.36
CA LEU A 34 3.53 25.02 15.36
C LEU A 34 5.04 24.98 15.71
N PRO A 35 5.43 24.76 16.99
CA PRO A 35 6.82 24.85 17.44
C PRO A 35 7.83 24.03 16.62
N TYR A 36 7.42 22.88 16.09
CA TYR A 36 8.27 22.03 15.25
C TYR A 36 8.68 22.66 13.90
N LEU A 37 7.97 23.68 13.43
CA LEU A 37 8.31 24.47 12.25
C LEU A 37 9.34 25.58 12.55
N ILE A 38 9.59 25.89 13.83
CA ILE A 38 10.56 26.90 14.24
C ILE A 38 11.92 26.22 14.40
N LYS A 39 12.92 26.71 13.68
CA LYS A 39 14.28 26.13 13.67
C LYS A 39 15.01 26.32 15.00
N ASP A 40 14.88 27.50 15.59
CA ASP A 40 15.41 27.88 16.89
C ASP A 40 14.33 28.67 17.63
N LEU A 41 13.80 28.07 18.71
CA LEU A 41 12.75 28.63 19.54
C LEU A 41 13.25 29.76 20.47
N SER A 42 14.57 29.91 20.62
CA SER A 42 15.21 30.96 21.41
C SER A 42 15.67 32.18 20.60
N ALA A 43 15.61 32.09 19.26
CA ALA A 43 16.08 33.13 18.37
C ALA A 43 15.21 34.40 18.43
N ALA A 44 15.85 35.56 18.59
CA ALA A 44 15.18 36.87 18.57
C ALA A 44 14.47 37.20 17.24
N THR A 45 14.79 36.47 16.17
CA THR A 45 14.05 36.44 14.90
C THR A 45 13.94 34.99 14.43
N PRO A 46 12.77 34.33 14.54
CA PRO A 46 12.63 32.90 14.22
C PRO A 46 12.74 32.61 12.72
N GLU A 47 13.44 31.53 12.36
CA GLU A 47 13.48 30.98 11.01
C GLU A 47 12.46 29.85 10.88
N TYR A 48 11.51 30.00 9.95
CA TYR A 48 10.41 29.05 9.72
C TYR A 48 10.74 28.03 8.63
N LEU A 49 10.56 26.75 8.95
CA LEU A 49 10.92 25.63 8.08
C LEU A 49 9.82 25.23 7.08
N THR A 50 8.63 25.84 7.12
CA THR A 50 7.42 25.44 6.40
C THR A 50 7.63 25.17 4.90
N ASP A 51 8.22 26.13 4.19
CA ASP A 51 8.41 26.01 2.73
C ASP A 51 9.64 25.16 2.38
N SER A 52 10.59 25.04 3.30
CA SER A 52 11.71 24.09 3.20
C SER A 52 11.20 22.64 3.32
N ALA A 53 10.32 22.36 4.28
CA ALA A 53 9.69 21.05 4.44
C ALA A 53 8.87 20.67 3.20
N LEU A 54 7.98 21.55 2.73
CA LEU A 54 7.17 21.29 1.53
C LEU A 54 8.00 21.08 0.26
N LYS A 55 9.15 21.75 0.14
CA LYS A 55 10.05 21.60 -1.02
C LYS A 55 10.89 20.33 -0.94
N ASN A 56 11.35 19.95 0.26
CA ASN A 56 12.34 18.90 0.44
C ASN A 56 11.72 17.53 0.78
N THR A 57 10.51 17.48 1.32
CA THR A 57 9.78 16.25 1.70
C THR A 57 8.98 15.73 0.49
N TYR A 58 9.68 15.31 -0.57
CA TYR A 58 9.08 14.87 -1.85
C TYR A 58 8.56 13.42 -1.86
N TRP A 59 8.95 12.62 -0.86
CA TRP A 59 8.64 11.18 -0.79
C TRP A 59 7.21 10.87 -0.30
N VAL A 60 6.49 11.88 0.20
CA VAL A 60 5.10 11.79 0.66
C VAL A 60 4.34 13.05 0.24
N ASP A 61 3.04 12.92 -0.01
CA ASP A 61 2.19 14.08 -0.29
C ASP A 61 1.85 14.83 1.00
N VAL A 62 2.40 16.03 1.15
CA VAL A 62 2.22 16.93 2.30
C VAL A 62 1.46 18.19 1.93
N GLU A 63 0.71 18.73 2.88
CA GLU A 63 -0.04 19.97 2.72
C GLU A 63 0.00 20.83 4.00
N LYS A 64 -0.19 22.15 3.83
CA LYS A 64 -0.36 23.09 4.93
C LYS A 64 -1.75 22.86 5.56
N LYS A 65 -1.83 22.64 6.87
CA LYS A 65 -3.11 22.55 7.63
C LYS A 65 -3.09 23.45 8.86
N GLU A 66 -4.25 23.96 9.23
CA GLU A 66 -4.50 24.67 10.49
C GLU A 66 -5.08 23.73 11.56
N ILE A 67 -4.78 24.03 12.83
CA ILE A 67 -5.29 23.38 14.03
C ILE A 67 -5.56 24.48 15.06
N THR A 68 -6.79 24.63 15.51
CA THR A 68 -7.11 25.46 16.67
C THR A 68 -6.89 24.65 17.95
N ASP A 69 -6.14 25.16 18.92
CA ASP A 69 -6.07 24.51 20.24
C ASP A 69 -7.41 24.72 20.97
N GLY A 70 -7.91 23.66 21.58
CA GLY A 70 -9.14 23.71 22.36
C GLY A 70 -8.96 24.32 23.76
N PHE A 71 -7.73 24.68 24.15
CA PHE A 71 -7.41 25.29 25.45
C PHE A 71 -7.36 26.83 25.40
N ASP A 72 -6.50 27.42 24.56
CA ASP A 72 -6.34 28.88 24.44
C ASP A 72 -7.21 29.50 23.32
N GLY A 73 -7.72 28.68 22.40
CA GLY A 73 -8.49 29.12 21.24
C GLY A 73 -7.66 29.72 20.11
N LYS A 74 -6.32 29.74 20.20
CA LYS A 74 -5.44 30.15 19.10
C LYS A 74 -5.46 29.13 17.97
N THR A 75 -5.30 29.61 16.74
CA THR A 75 -5.05 28.76 15.57
C THR A 75 -3.57 28.69 15.27
N TYR A 76 -3.07 27.46 15.12
CA TYR A 76 -1.70 27.16 14.74
C TYR A 76 -1.67 26.49 13.35
N TYR A 77 -0.59 26.65 12.60
CA TYR A 77 -0.39 25.98 11.32
C TYR A 77 0.79 25.01 11.30
N GLY A 78 0.65 23.94 10.52
CA GLY A 78 1.64 22.89 10.35
C GLY A 78 1.73 22.35 8.93
N VAL A 79 2.71 21.47 8.70
CA VAL A 79 2.87 20.68 7.48
C VAL A 79 2.56 19.23 7.82
N PHE A 80 1.54 18.64 7.18
CA PHE A 80 1.05 17.30 7.51
C PHE A 80 0.87 16.46 6.25
N PRO A 81 1.02 15.12 6.32
CA PRO A 81 0.60 14.23 5.25
C PRO A 81 -0.87 14.46 4.85
N LYS A 82 -1.12 14.48 3.55
CA LYS A 82 -2.38 14.86 2.92
C LYS A 82 -3.53 13.91 3.26
N TYR A 83 -3.31 12.62 3.06
CA TYR A 83 -4.33 11.57 3.17
C TYR A 83 -4.49 10.98 4.59
N LEU A 84 -3.70 11.48 5.55
CA LEU A 84 -3.71 11.04 6.95
C LEU A 84 -4.84 11.72 7.75
N THR A 85 -5.43 11.01 8.71
CA THR A 85 -6.45 11.57 9.61
C THR A 85 -5.88 12.76 10.38
N SER A 86 -6.42 13.97 10.16
CA SER A 86 -5.97 15.17 10.87
C SER A 86 -6.32 15.10 12.37
N PRO A 87 -5.59 15.81 13.26
CA PRO A 87 -5.87 15.76 14.70
C PRO A 87 -7.28 16.24 15.07
N SER A 88 -7.87 17.09 14.23
CA SER A 88 -9.26 17.55 14.30
C SER A 88 -10.31 16.49 13.89
N LYS A 89 -9.92 15.25 13.57
CA LYS A 89 -10.79 14.19 13.03
C LYS A 89 -10.55 12.80 13.64
N THR A 90 -9.72 12.69 14.67
CA THR A 90 -9.49 11.44 15.40
C THR A 90 -10.62 11.17 16.41
N ALA A 91 -10.72 9.94 16.91
CA ALA A 91 -11.71 9.55 17.92
C ALA A 91 -11.50 10.21 19.30
N ILE A 92 -10.43 10.99 19.48
CA ILE A 92 -10.13 11.76 20.70
C ILE A 92 -10.02 13.27 20.44
N ALA A 93 -10.48 13.74 19.27
CA ALA A 93 -10.37 15.12 18.82
C ALA A 93 -11.00 16.17 19.75
N ASP A 94 -12.00 15.80 20.56
CA ASP A 94 -12.70 16.69 21.49
C ASP A 94 -11.80 17.22 22.63
N PHE A 95 -10.74 16.48 22.97
CA PHE A 95 -9.78 16.86 24.00
C PHE A 95 -8.72 17.84 23.45
N PRO A 96 -8.46 18.96 24.16
CA PRO A 96 -7.45 19.94 23.76
C PRO A 96 -6.04 19.38 23.91
N PHE A 97 -5.05 20.09 23.39
CA PHE A 97 -3.65 19.75 23.62
C PHE A 97 -3.19 20.20 25.02
N ASN A 98 -1.96 19.82 25.41
CA ASN A 98 -1.39 20.28 26.67
C ASN A 98 -0.90 21.74 26.54
N SER A 99 -0.18 22.03 25.45
CA SER A 99 -0.02 23.37 24.89
C SER A 99 0.46 23.22 23.45
N LEU A 100 -0.11 23.97 22.50
CA LEU A 100 0.53 24.20 21.20
C LEU A 100 1.49 25.41 21.22
N ASP A 101 1.42 26.26 22.25
CA ASP A 101 2.40 27.31 22.54
C ASP A 101 3.61 26.71 23.28
N GLY A 102 4.84 27.08 22.87
CA GLY A 102 6.10 26.71 23.53
C GLY A 102 6.48 25.21 23.62
N MET A 103 5.55 24.28 23.37
CA MET A 103 5.74 22.84 23.58
C MET A 103 5.34 22.03 22.34
N THR A 104 6.07 20.96 22.03
CA THR A 104 5.75 20.09 20.89
C THR A 104 4.74 19.01 21.30
N SER A 105 3.45 19.33 21.32
CA SER A 105 2.35 18.33 21.40
C SER A 105 1.95 17.71 20.05
N THR A 106 2.63 18.10 18.96
CA THR A 106 2.48 17.52 17.60
C THR A 106 3.81 17.00 17.03
N PRO A 107 4.52 16.07 17.72
CA PRO A 107 5.83 15.59 17.29
C PRO A 107 5.78 14.80 15.98
N ASN A 108 6.85 14.88 15.18
CA ASN A 108 6.93 14.17 13.90
C ASN A 108 8.31 13.67 13.49
N ALA A 109 8.29 12.62 12.66
CA ALA A 109 9.45 12.03 12.00
C ALA A 109 9.26 12.01 10.48
N GLY A 110 10.31 12.36 9.72
CA GLY A 110 10.29 12.26 8.25
C GLY A 110 9.39 13.27 7.52
N ILE A 111 8.97 14.37 8.18
CA ILE A 111 8.24 15.49 7.55
C ILE A 111 9.04 16.79 7.63
N VAL A 112 9.57 17.12 8.82
CA VAL A 112 10.45 18.28 9.04
C VAL A 112 11.77 17.80 9.63
N ASN A 113 12.89 18.21 9.03
CA ASN A 113 14.23 17.85 9.51
C ASN A 113 14.68 18.86 10.57
N SER A 114 14.16 18.76 11.79
CA SER A 114 14.55 19.60 12.94
C SER A 114 14.60 18.77 14.21
N PHE A 115 15.49 19.13 15.14
CA PHE A 115 15.55 18.51 16.47
C PHE A 115 14.27 18.76 17.28
N ASN A 116 13.61 19.90 17.04
CA ASN A 116 12.43 20.35 17.76
C ASN A 116 11.16 19.52 17.46
N THR A 117 11.20 18.62 16.47
CA THR A 117 10.05 17.77 16.09
C THR A 117 9.88 16.55 16.99
N TYR A 118 10.86 16.21 17.83
CA TYR A 118 10.85 14.95 18.59
C TYR A 118 10.54 15.13 20.09
N TRP A 119 10.93 16.24 20.71
CA TRP A 119 10.89 16.38 22.17
C TRP A 119 9.79 17.35 22.62
N SER A 120 9.10 17.06 23.72
CA SER A 120 8.02 17.93 24.23
C SER A 120 8.52 19.33 24.64
N LEU A 121 9.70 19.40 25.26
CA LEU A 121 10.41 20.61 25.67
C LEU A 121 11.82 20.67 25.04
N PRO A 122 11.94 20.95 23.73
CA PRO A 122 13.21 20.88 23.02
C PRO A 122 14.19 21.96 23.48
N GLY A 123 15.49 21.66 23.42
CA GLY A 123 16.58 22.62 23.67
C GLY A 123 16.95 22.87 25.13
N ASN A 124 16.29 22.19 26.09
CA ASN A 124 16.52 22.37 27.53
C ASN A 124 17.34 21.24 28.19
N GLY A 125 17.78 20.23 27.44
CA GLY A 125 18.49 19.05 27.97
C GLY A 125 17.57 17.96 28.52
N PHE A 126 16.26 18.19 28.55
CA PHE A 126 15.26 17.23 29.02
C PHE A 126 15.06 16.03 28.08
N GLU A 127 15.55 16.11 26.83
CA GLU A 127 15.54 14.99 25.88
C GLU A 127 16.23 13.72 26.41
N GLU A 128 17.20 13.86 27.32
CA GLU A 128 17.86 12.71 27.98
C GLU A 128 16.87 11.84 28.78
N ARG A 129 15.70 12.38 29.16
CA ARG A 129 14.68 11.65 29.92
C ARG A 129 13.99 10.54 29.17
N TYR A 130 14.01 10.57 27.83
CA TYR A 130 13.46 9.51 26.98
C TYR A 130 14.32 8.23 27.00
N GLY A 131 15.51 8.28 27.62
CA GLY A 131 16.44 7.16 27.73
C GLY A 131 16.62 6.65 29.16
N TYR A 132 17.23 5.47 29.27
CA TYR A 132 17.43 4.73 30.53
C TYR A 132 18.43 5.37 31.51
N LEU A 133 19.19 6.39 31.10
CA LEU A 133 20.13 7.09 31.97
C LEU A 133 19.45 8.24 32.72
N ALA A 134 19.90 8.52 33.94
CA ALA A 134 19.38 9.58 34.79
C ALA A 134 19.54 10.98 34.17
N GLY A 135 20.57 11.20 33.35
CA GLY A 135 20.85 12.47 32.68
C GLY A 135 21.19 13.59 33.65
N HIS A 136 21.24 14.82 33.15
CA HIS A 136 21.57 16.03 33.94
C HIS A 136 20.45 16.57 34.82
N ASP A 137 19.32 15.87 34.92
CA ASP A 137 18.07 16.39 35.48
C ASP A 137 18.04 16.38 37.01
N THR A 138 17.73 17.53 37.63
CA THR A 138 17.64 17.68 39.08
C THR A 138 16.25 18.15 39.52
N ALA A 139 15.53 17.27 40.21
CA ALA A 139 14.26 17.60 40.86
C ALA A 139 14.43 18.64 41.98
N GLU A 140 13.52 19.62 42.05
CA GLU A 140 13.51 20.59 43.14
C GLU A 140 12.98 19.92 44.42
N GLY A 141 13.77 19.97 45.50
CA GLY A 141 13.44 19.33 46.78
C GLY A 141 13.94 17.88 46.95
N ASP A 142 14.47 17.24 45.90
CA ASP A 142 15.18 15.97 46.04
C ASP A 142 16.57 16.19 46.69
N THR A 143 16.99 15.26 47.54
CA THR A 143 18.26 15.34 48.27
C THR A 143 19.45 14.71 47.53
N LYS A 144 19.22 13.91 46.48
CA LYS A 144 20.28 13.28 45.66
C LYS A 144 19.97 13.12 44.15
N PRO A 145 19.19 14.00 43.49
CA PRO A 145 18.84 13.79 42.10
C PRO A 145 20.06 13.94 41.18
N GLY A 146 20.05 13.27 40.01
CA GLY A 146 20.96 13.54 38.89
C GLY A 146 22.47 13.40 39.14
N GLN A 147 22.93 12.95 40.33
CA GLN A 147 24.34 13.07 40.73
C GLN A 147 25.34 12.36 39.81
N HIS A 148 24.87 11.43 38.99
CA HIS A 148 25.64 10.77 37.95
C HIS A 148 24.80 10.65 36.65
N PRO A 149 24.95 11.55 35.66
CA PRO A 149 24.16 11.51 34.42
C PRO A 149 24.36 10.22 33.61
N THR A 150 25.46 9.49 33.86
CA THR A 150 25.80 8.22 33.21
C THR A 150 25.39 6.97 34.02
N LYS A 151 24.43 7.09 34.95
CA LYS A 151 23.86 5.94 35.70
C LYS A 151 22.43 5.66 35.23
N PRO A 152 21.93 4.42 35.43
CA PRO A 152 20.51 4.12 35.28
C PRO A 152 19.60 5.07 36.08
N ILE A 153 18.40 5.27 35.55
CA ILE A 153 17.26 5.82 36.30
C ILE A 153 16.97 5.02 37.58
N GLU A 154 16.45 5.68 38.61
CA GLU A 154 16.02 5.01 39.83
C GLU A 154 14.67 4.32 39.65
N ASN A 155 14.48 3.15 40.28
CA ASN A 155 13.21 2.42 40.26
C ASN A 155 12.03 3.26 40.77
N ARG A 156 12.27 4.24 41.67
CA ARG A 156 11.24 5.15 42.22
C ARG A 156 10.52 5.92 41.11
N VAL A 157 11.26 6.40 40.11
CA VAL A 157 10.75 7.19 38.98
C VAL A 157 10.52 6.33 37.73
N ASN A 158 10.54 5.00 37.86
CA ASN A 158 10.30 4.05 36.78
C ASN A 158 9.24 3.00 37.20
N PRO A 159 7.98 3.43 37.48
CA PRO A 159 6.95 2.51 37.99
C PRO A 159 6.54 1.44 36.97
N PHE A 160 6.77 1.69 35.67
CA PHE A 160 6.48 0.75 34.58
C PHE A 160 7.56 -0.34 34.40
N GLY A 161 8.68 -0.27 35.15
CA GLY A 161 9.74 -1.27 35.10
C GLY A 161 10.45 -1.37 33.75
N PHE A 162 10.66 -0.24 33.07
CA PHE A 162 11.38 -0.21 31.78
C PHE A 162 12.87 -0.57 31.96
N GLU A 163 13.37 -1.44 31.08
CA GLU A 163 14.79 -1.76 30.95
C GLU A 163 15.47 -0.89 29.87
N GLU A 164 16.80 -0.99 29.72
CA GLU A 164 17.56 -0.20 28.74
C GLU A 164 17.05 -0.38 27.30
N ASN A 165 16.63 -1.59 26.91
CA ASN A 165 16.09 -1.88 25.58
C ASN A 165 14.64 -1.40 25.36
N ASP A 166 13.93 -0.98 26.43
CA ASP A 166 12.58 -0.42 26.33
C ASP A 166 12.56 1.09 26.04
N LEU A 167 13.71 1.78 26.11
CA LEU A 167 13.84 3.24 26.08
C LEU A 167 14.85 3.69 25.02
N LEU A 168 14.80 4.96 24.60
CA LEU A 168 15.69 5.43 23.54
C LEU A 168 17.16 5.43 23.98
N THR A 169 18.03 5.00 23.07
CA THR A 169 19.48 5.07 23.27
C THR A 169 19.97 6.51 23.26
N GLN A 170 21.12 6.76 23.88
CA GLN A 170 21.73 8.09 23.91
C GLN A 170 22.10 8.62 22.51
N ASP A 171 22.36 7.74 21.55
CA ASP A 171 22.60 8.09 20.15
C ASP A 171 21.29 8.48 19.42
N GLU A 172 20.19 7.74 19.65
CA GLU A 172 18.86 8.10 19.17
C GLU A 172 18.38 9.47 19.70
N ILE A 173 18.63 9.75 20.97
CA ILE A 173 18.25 11.02 21.62
C ILE A 173 19.07 12.20 21.07
N LYS A 174 20.36 12.00 20.79
CA LYS A 174 21.27 13.07 20.37
C LYS A 174 21.25 13.29 18.84
N ASN A 175 20.89 12.28 18.06
CA ASN A 175 20.84 12.34 16.59
C ASN A 175 19.44 11.96 16.00
N PRO A 176 18.31 12.49 16.51
CA PRO A 176 16.99 11.93 16.23
C PRO A 176 16.58 12.01 14.76
N VAL A 177 16.95 13.07 14.04
CA VAL A 177 16.66 13.23 12.59
C VAL A 177 17.28 12.11 11.75
N ASP A 178 18.42 11.55 12.16
CA ASP A 178 19.11 10.47 11.46
C ASP A 178 18.78 9.07 12.00
N LYS A 179 18.38 8.95 13.27
CA LYS A 179 18.16 7.67 13.96
C LYS A 179 16.69 7.30 14.07
N LEU A 180 15.82 8.27 14.37
CA LEU A 180 14.36 8.11 14.51
C LEU A 180 13.68 8.30 13.15
N LYS A 181 14.17 7.54 12.17
CA LYS A 181 13.64 7.48 10.80
C LYS A 181 12.59 6.38 10.68
N VAL A 182 11.67 6.56 9.75
CA VAL A 182 10.70 5.51 9.37
C VAL A 182 11.04 5.05 7.96
N TYR A 183 11.10 3.74 7.76
CA TYR A 183 11.43 3.14 6.48
C TYR A 183 10.22 2.44 5.89
N GLY A 184 10.01 2.62 4.59
CA GLY A 184 8.95 1.97 3.84
C GLY A 184 9.48 1.35 2.56
N ASP A 185 8.78 0.36 2.03
CA ASP A 185 9.18 -0.32 0.81
C ASP A 185 7.96 -0.90 0.08
N LEU A 186 8.05 -1.02 -1.25
CA LEU A 186 6.96 -1.42 -2.13
C LEU A 186 7.46 -2.44 -3.15
N ARG A 187 6.81 -3.60 -3.21
CA ARG A 187 7.20 -4.70 -4.10
C ARG A 187 6.02 -5.51 -4.58
N LEU A 188 6.23 -6.32 -5.62
CA LEU A 188 5.27 -7.36 -5.99
C LEU A 188 5.09 -8.33 -4.82
N LYS A 189 3.84 -8.72 -4.55
CA LYS A 189 3.51 -9.62 -3.45
C LYS A 189 4.27 -10.96 -3.56
N ASP A 190 4.69 -11.49 -2.42
CA ASP A 190 5.46 -12.72 -2.25
C ASP A 190 6.88 -12.69 -2.88
N VAL A 191 7.32 -11.57 -3.45
CA VAL A 191 8.70 -11.32 -3.89
C VAL A 191 9.51 -10.67 -2.76
N THR A 192 10.78 -11.08 -2.59
CA THR A 192 11.66 -10.57 -1.53
C THR A 192 12.59 -9.44 -1.96
N ASP A 193 12.97 -9.37 -3.25
CA ASP A 193 13.78 -8.31 -3.82
C ASP A 193 12.90 -7.17 -4.36
N SER A 194 12.87 -6.05 -3.65
CA SER A 194 12.18 -4.81 -4.03
C SER A 194 12.93 -3.95 -5.05
N LYS A 195 14.23 -4.20 -5.27
CA LYS A 195 15.01 -3.47 -6.25
C LYS A 195 14.72 -3.92 -7.68
N ALA A 196 14.31 -5.16 -7.84
CA ALA A 196 14.09 -5.78 -9.14
C ALA A 196 12.96 -5.09 -9.89
N VAL A 197 13.25 -4.60 -11.11
CA VAL A 197 12.22 -4.20 -12.06
C VAL A 197 11.44 -5.46 -12.44
N GLY A 198 10.14 -5.49 -12.14
CA GLY A 198 9.29 -6.62 -12.47
C GLY A 198 9.14 -6.82 -13.98
N GLU A 199 8.87 -8.05 -14.41
CA GLU A 199 8.61 -8.39 -15.80
C GLU A 199 7.19 -8.97 -15.91
N LEU A 200 6.25 -8.21 -16.50
CA LEU A 200 4.82 -8.56 -16.52
C LEU A 200 4.24 -8.49 -17.94
N GLN A 201 3.12 -9.17 -18.18
CA GLN A 201 2.39 -9.18 -19.45
C GLN A 201 1.04 -8.43 -19.33
N PRO A 202 0.44 -7.98 -20.45
CA PRO A 202 -0.87 -7.33 -20.44
C PRO A 202 -1.97 -8.24 -19.84
N GLY A 203 -2.60 -7.77 -18.76
CA GLY A 203 -3.60 -8.53 -17.99
C GLY A 203 -3.08 -9.20 -16.71
N ASP A 204 -1.77 -9.23 -16.47
CA ASP A 204 -1.18 -9.82 -15.25
C ASP A 204 -1.64 -9.10 -13.98
N LYS A 205 -1.71 -9.85 -12.88
CA LYS A 205 -2.09 -9.32 -11.56
C LYS A 205 -0.91 -8.66 -10.86
N LEU A 206 -1.12 -7.41 -10.48
CA LEU A 206 -0.14 -6.53 -9.86
C LEU A 206 -0.44 -6.41 -8.36
N ASN A 207 -0.53 -7.55 -7.66
CA ASN A 207 -0.69 -7.55 -6.21
C ASN A 207 0.60 -7.00 -5.58
N LEU A 208 0.50 -5.99 -4.72
CA LEU A 208 1.66 -5.30 -4.15
C LEU A 208 1.67 -5.44 -2.62
N ASP A 209 2.84 -5.75 -2.07
CA ASP A 209 3.08 -5.66 -0.63
C ASP A 209 3.79 -4.33 -0.33
N PHE A 210 3.18 -3.52 0.53
CA PHE A 210 3.75 -2.29 1.05
C PHE A 210 4.17 -2.54 2.51
N SER A 211 5.46 -2.57 2.78
CA SER A 211 6.00 -2.74 4.15
C SER A 211 6.37 -1.40 4.79
N VAL A 212 6.26 -1.29 6.11
CA VAL A 212 6.73 -0.15 6.90
C VAL A 212 7.34 -0.60 8.23
N ASN A 213 8.47 0.01 8.59
CA ASN A 213 9.32 -0.33 9.72
C ASN A 213 9.56 0.92 10.58
N ILE A 214 9.08 0.87 11.82
CA ILE A 214 9.08 1.97 12.81
C ILE A 214 9.74 1.48 14.11
N PRO A 215 11.01 1.02 14.08
CA PRO A 215 11.56 0.09 15.08
C PRO A 215 11.85 0.75 16.44
N TRP A 216 11.80 2.08 16.49
CA TRP A 216 12.05 2.93 17.65
C TRP A 216 10.77 3.46 18.31
N PHE A 217 9.61 3.39 17.65
CA PHE A 217 8.41 4.11 18.10
C PHE A 217 7.96 3.72 19.52
N LYS A 218 8.00 2.42 19.86
CA LYS A 218 7.69 1.97 21.22
C LYS A 218 8.68 2.46 22.27
N ARG A 219 9.97 2.55 21.93
CA ARG A 219 11.01 3.13 22.82
C ARG A 219 10.78 4.63 23.03
N TYR A 220 10.34 5.34 22.00
CA TYR A 220 9.93 6.74 22.09
C TYR A 220 8.70 6.95 22.98
N LEU A 221 7.64 6.14 22.84
CA LEU A 221 6.43 6.28 23.68
C LEU A 221 6.69 5.90 25.15
N ASN A 222 7.51 4.87 25.39
CA ASN A 222 7.99 4.53 26.74
C ASN A 222 8.82 5.68 27.34
N GLY A 223 9.71 6.29 26.55
CA GLY A 223 10.48 7.47 26.95
C GLY A 223 9.61 8.69 27.28
N TRP A 224 8.62 9.01 26.44
CA TRP A 224 7.62 10.06 26.72
C TRP A 224 6.86 9.77 28.03
N THR A 225 6.50 8.51 28.26
CA THR A 225 5.79 8.07 29.47
C THR A 225 6.65 8.22 30.73
N LEU A 226 7.95 8.02 30.59
CA LEU A 226 8.92 8.12 31.67
C LEU A 226 9.27 9.58 32.01
N ASP A 227 9.30 10.49 31.04
CA ASP A 227 9.48 11.95 31.24
C ASP A 227 8.49 12.47 32.30
N TYR A 228 7.22 12.07 32.22
CA TYR A 228 6.18 12.45 33.19
C TYR A 228 6.47 12.05 34.64
N THR A 229 7.13 10.92 34.87
CA THR A 229 7.47 10.46 36.24
C THR A 229 8.85 10.94 36.73
N ARG A 230 9.61 11.61 35.86
CA ARG A 230 10.90 12.25 36.18
C ARG A 230 10.76 13.76 36.39
N LEU A 231 9.83 14.40 35.70
CA LEU A 231 9.54 15.84 35.75
C LEU A 231 9.40 16.38 37.19
N GLY A 232 10.20 17.39 37.50
CA GLY A 232 9.94 18.36 38.59
C GLY A 232 10.01 17.84 40.03
N GLY A 233 10.26 16.55 40.25
CA GLY A 233 10.30 15.98 41.60
C GLY A 233 8.98 15.41 42.11
N MET A 234 8.18 14.78 41.25
CA MET A 234 6.97 14.05 41.67
C MET A 234 7.24 13.15 42.87
N ASN A 235 6.36 13.25 43.87
CA ASN A 235 6.37 12.40 45.04
C ASN A 235 5.71 11.04 44.74
N ASP A 236 5.95 10.05 45.58
CA ASP A 236 5.57 8.66 45.29
C ASP A 236 4.04 8.46 45.12
N VAL A 237 3.21 9.34 45.68
CA VAL A 237 1.74 9.34 45.49
C VAL A 237 1.35 9.87 44.11
N GLU A 238 2.10 10.83 43.56
CA GLU A 238 1.88 11.36 42.21
C GLU A 238 2.33 10.36 41.14
N ILE A 239 3.42 9.65 41.41
CA ILE A 239 3.93 8.57 40.55
C ILE A 239 2.93 7.39 40.53
N ASP A 240 2.38 6.99 41.68
CA ASP A 240 1.33 5.95 41.74
C ASP A 240 0.03 6.41 41.04
N LYS A 241 -0.42 7.65 41.26
CA LYS A 241 -1.55 8.25 40.52
C LYS A 241 -1.34 8.18 39.00
N PHE A 242 -0.14 8.47 38.50
CA PHE A 242 0.17 8.43 37.07
C PHE A 242 0.27 6.99 36.52
N HIS A 243 0.89 6.07 37.26
CA HIS A 243 0.92 4.64 36.89
C HIS A 243 -0.50 4.04 36.80
N ASN A 244 -1.36 4.39 37.75
CA ASN A 244 -2.74 3.94 37.83
C ASN A 244 -3.72 4.84 37.05
N SER A 245 -3.21 5.78 36.24
CA SER A 245 -4.03 6.71 35.43
C SER A 245 -4.77 5.99 34.30
N TYR A 246 -5.58 6.76 33.57
CA TYR A 246 -6.31 6.28 32.40
C TYR A 246 -5.76 6.89 31.12
N GLY A 247 -5.98 6.20 30.01
CA GLY A 247 -5.60 6.63 28.67
C GLY A 247 -6.67 6.37 27.62
N LYS A 248 -6.60 7.13 26.52
CA LYS A 248 -7.36 6.92 25.28
C LYS A 248 -6.43 7.03 24.09
N VAL A 249 -6.63 6.20 23.07
CA VAL A 249 -5.77 6.12 21.88
C VAL A 249 -6.61 6.01 20.61
N ASP A 250 -6.27 6.81 19.61
CA ASP A 250 -6.60 6.58 18.20
C ASP A 250 -5.28 6.44 17.41
N ALA A 251 -5.29 5.63 16.35
CA ALA A 251 -4.11 5.40 15.54
C ALA A 251 -4.51 4.97 14.12
N GLY A 252 -3.64 5.23 13.16
CA GLY A 252 -3.93 4.86 11.78
C GLY A 252 -2.82 5.20 10.82
N PHE A 253 -3.00 4.72 9.59
CA PHE A 253 -2.04 4.85 8.50
C PHE A 253 -2.77 5.28 7.23
N ALA A 254 -2.07 6.02 6.38
CA ALA A 254 -2.48 6.30 5.02
C ALA A 254 -1.34 5.91 4.07
N PHE A 255 -1.60 4.91 3.24
CA PHE A 255 -0.76 4.49 2.13
C PHE A 255 -1.38 5.00 0.83
N THR A 256 -0.56 5.48 -0.10
CA THR A 256 -1.01 5.79 -1.46
C THR A 256 -0.21 5.04 -2.51
N LEU A 257 -0.86 4.76 -3.64
CA LEU A 257 -0.23 4.26 -4.86
C LEU A 257 -0.71 5.14 -6.03
N ASP A 258 0.22 5.86 -6.66
CA ASP A 258 -0.08 6.61 -7.87
C ASP A 258 -0.06 5.65 -9.08
N ILE A 259 -1.19 5.58 -9.78
CA ILE A 259 -1.52 4.59 -10.79
C ILE A 259 -1.12 5.12 -12.19
N PRO A 260 -0.09 4.56 -12.83
CA PRO A 260 0.34 4.99 -14.16
C PRO A 260 -0.64 4.51 -15.24
N ASP A 261 -0.61 5.13 -16.42
CA ASP A 261 -1.56 4.87 -17.50
C ASP A 261 -1.54 3.41 -18.03
N GLY A 262 -0.49 2.63 -17.75
CA GLY A 262 -0.41 1.18 -18.04
C GLY A 262 -1.10 0.27 -17.02
N VAL A 263 -1.57 0.79 -15.88
CA VAL A 263 -2.19 0.01 -14.78
C VAL A 263 -3.67 0.33 -14.66
N GLU A 264 -4.47 -0.68 -14.33
CA GLU A 264 -5.90 -0.57 -14.01
C GLU A 264 -6.17 -1.06 -12.58
N VAL A 265 -7.23 -0.51 -11.98
CA VAL A 265 -7.65 -0.85 -10.61
C VAL A 265 -9.12 -1.26 -10.62
N ALA A 266 -9.39 -2.52 -10.27
CA ALA A 266 -10.73 -3.11 -10.24
C ALA A 266 -11.66 -2.43 -9.21
N ASN A 267 -12.95 -2.74 -9.28
CA ASN A 267 -13.97 -2.17 -8.39
C ASN A 267 -14.00 -2.83 -7.00
N ASP A 268 -13.52 -4.06 -6.92
CA ASP A 268 -13.33 -4.90 -5.73
C ASP A 268 -11.89 -4.84 -5.18
N ALA A 269 -11.09 -3.86 -5.63
CA ALA A 269 -9.74 -3.64 -5.14
C ALA A 269 -9.72 -3.43 -3.62
N SER A 270 -8.90 -4.22 -2.94
CA SER A 270 -8.94 -4.40 -1.48
C SER A 270 -7.54 -4.57 -0.90
N ALA A 271 -7.41 -4.30 0.39
CA ALA A 271 -6.15 -4.40 1.12
C ALA A 271 -6.31 -5.26 2.37
N THR A 272 -5.25 -5.97 2.75
CA THR A 272 -5.16 -6.74 4.00
C THR A 272 -3.90 -6.35 4.77
N ILE A 273 -3.93 -6.54 6.10
CA ILE A 273 -2.88 -6.13 7.03
C ILE A 273 -2.24 -7.35 7.70
N SER A 274 -0.93 -7.27 7.92
CA SER A 274 -0.16 -8.22 8.74
C SER A 274 0.94 -7.50 9.54
N GLY A 275 1.63 -8.22 10.42
CA GLY A 275 2.55 -7.66 11.42
C GLY A 275 1.82 -7.20 12.69
N ILE A 276 0.86 -6.29 12.54
CA ILE A 276 0.06 -5.72 13.64
C ILE A 276 -1.41 -6.15 13.60
N LYS A 277 -2.11 -5.97 14.73
CA LYS A 277 -3.51 -6.36 14.97
C LYS A 277 -4.32 -5.14 15.44
N GLY A 278 -5.65 -5.23 15.34
CA GLY A 278 -6.54 -4.17 15.81
C GLY A 278 -6.59 -2.97 14.87
N PHE A 279 -6.53 -3.21 13.54
CA PHE A 279 -6.70 -2.20 12.51
C PHE A 279 -7.54 -2.74 11.35
N SER A 280 -8.57 -1.97 10.97
CA SER A 280 -9.41 -2.24 9.81
C SER A 280 -8.92 -1.46 8.57
N PRO A 281 -8.64 -2.14 7.43
CA PRO A 281 -8.28 -1.48 6.18
C PRO A 281 -9.52 -0.97 5.42
N SER A 282 -9.35 0.11 4.67
CA SER A 282 -10.33 0.63 3.71
C SER A 282 -9.63 1.22 2.49
N VAL A 283 -10.14 0.93 1.30
CA VAL A 283 -9.56 1.31 0.00
C VAL A 283 -10.49 2.27 -0.73
N THR A 284 -9.94 3.40 -1.18
CA THR A 284 -10.64 4.44 -1.93
C THR A 284 -9.78 4.97 -3.08
N LYS A 285 -10.35 5.73 -4.02
CA LYS A 285 -9.64 6.30 -5.18
C LYS A 285 -9.90 7.81 -5.22
N THR A 286 -8.96 8.59 -5.76
CA THR A 286 -9.20 9.99 -6.12
C THR A 286 -10.26 10.11 -7.23
N ASN A 287 -10.88 11.29 -7.36
CA ASN A 287 -11.96 11.54 -8.35
C ASN A 287 -11.50 11.39 -9.82
N ASP A 288 -10.21 11.53 -10.09
CA ASP A 288 -9.57 11.30 -11.40
C ASP A 288 -9.08 9.84 -11.58
N GLY A 289 -9.23 9.00 -10.56
CA GLY A 289 -8.78 7.61 -10.53
C GLY A 289 -7.27 7.41 -10.41
N LYS A 290 -6.46 8.48 -10.32
CA LYS A 290 -5.01 8.42 -10.45
C LYS A 290 -4.26 8.00 -9.18
N THR A 291 -4.83 8.19 -8.00
CA THR A 291 -4.21 7.73 -6.74
C THR A 291 -5.17 6.78 -6.03
N LEU A 292 -4.72 5.55 -5.80
CA LEU A 292 -5.35 4.60 -4.89
C LEU A 292 -4.91 4.93 -3.46
N ILE A 293 -5.85 5.01 -2.53
CA ILE A 293 -5.63 5.41 -1.14
C ILE A 293 -6.10 4.27 -0.24
N VAL A 294 -5.17 3.67 0.51
CA VAL A 294 -5.46 2.65 1.51
C VAL A 294 -5.30 3.28 2.89
N THR A 295 -6.39 3.39 3.63
CA THR A 295 -6.38 3.84 5.03
C THR A 295 -6.50 2.66 5.97
N LEU A 296 -5.70 2.65 7.03
CA LEU A 296 -5.86 1.74 8.17
C LEU A 296 -6.35 2.56 9.36
N LYS A 297 -7.40 2.12 10.02
CA LYS A 297 -7.91 2.76 11.25
C LYS A 297 -7.88 1.77 12.40
N LYS A 298 -7.43 2.22 13.57
CA LYS A 298 -7.48 1.42 14.79
C LYS A 298 -8.91 0.94 15.06
N ASP A 299 -9.04 -0.33 15.42
CA ASP A 299 -10.28 -0.91 15.91
C ASP A 299 -10.53 -0.42 17.35
N ASN A 300 -11.78 -0.01 17.62
CA ASN A 300 -12.22 0.61 18.88
C ASN A 300 -11.32 1.79 19.32
N PRO A 301 -11.20 2.85 18.51
CA PRO A 301 -10.38 4.02 18.84
C PRO A 301 -11.09 4.89 19.89
N GLY A 302 -10.32 5.56 20.75
CA GLY A 302 -10.85 6.45 21.80
C GLY A 302 -11.48 5.76 23.02
N THR A 303 -11.47 4.42 23.08
CA THR A 303 -11.87 3.64 24.28
C THR A 303 -10.95 3.98 25.46
N THR A 304 -11.54 4.19 26.63
CA THR A 304 -10.80 4.38 27.89
C THR A 304 -10.19 3.06 28.36
N GLN A 305 -8.90 3.04 28.65
CA GLN A 305 -8.18 1.92 29.27
C GLN A 305 -7.32 2.43 30.43
N LYS A 306 -6.72 1.54 31.26
CA LYS A 306 -5.65 1.98 32.18
C LYS A 306 -4.38 2.31 31.39
N TRP A 307 -3.62 3.26 31.89
CA TRP A 307 -2.39 3.70 31.22
C TRP A 307 -1.32 2.61 31.20
N GLN A 308 -1.12 1.91 32.32
CA GLN A 308 -0.23 0.73 32.39
C GLN A 308 -0.60 -0.38 31.38
N ASP A 309 -1.89 -0.55 31.05
CA ASP A 309 -2.34 -1.52 30.05
C ASP A 309 -1.94 -1.08 28.63
N ILE A 310 -2.15 0.19 28.28
CA ILE A 310 -1.75 0.77 26.98
C ILE A 310 -0.24 0.65 26.76
N ILE A 311 0.55 0.93 27.80
CA ILE A 311 2.01 0.79 27.77
C ILE A 311 2.42 -0.69 27.62
N SER A 312 1.73 -1.59 28.31
CA SER A 312 1.93 -3.04 28.19
C SER A 312 1.56 -3.55 26.79
N GLU A 313 0.50 -3.02 26.15
CA GLU A 313 0.18 -3.30 24.75
C GLU A 313 1.34 -2.84 23.84
N VAL A 314 1.73 -1.56 23.91
CA VAL A 314 2.74 -0.96 23.00
C VAL A 314 4.12 -1.60 23.14
N LYS A 315 4.56 -1.97 24.35
CA LYS A 315 5.81 -2.72 24.57
C LYS A 315 5.82 -4.04 23.81
N ASN A 316 4.68 -4.70 23.67
CA ASN A 316 4.49 -5.99 22.99
C ASN A 316 4.15 -5.89 21.49
N VAL A 317 3.88 -4.70 20.94
CA VAL A 317 3.69 -4.53 19.48
C VAL A 317 5.04 -4.65 18.76
N ASP A 318 5.06 -5.43 17.68
CA ASP A 318 6.13 -5.40 16.68
C ASP A 318 5.81 -4.34 15.62
N THR A 319 6.50 -3.21 15.70
CA THR A 319 6.41 -2.12 14.72
C THR A 319 7.46 -2.23 13.61
N SER A 320 8.25 -3.30 13.56
CA SER A 320 9.35 -3.46 12.60
C SER A 320 8.96 -4.15 11.28
N ASN A 321 7.84 -4.88 11.26
CA ASN A 321 7.42 -5.71 10.14
C ASN A 321 5.91 -5.57 9.85
N ILE A 322 5.43 -4.33 9.69
CA ILE A 322 4.05 -4.06 9.26
C ILE A 322 3.98 -4.21 7.75
N VAL A 323 3.07 -5.03 7.22
CA VAL A 323 2.93 -5.25 5.77
C VAL A 323 1.48 -5.22 5.34
N ILE A 324 1.19 -4.40 4.31
CA ILE A 324 -0.11 -4.22 3.69
C ILE A 324 -0.10 -4.81 2.28
N SER A 325 -0.82 -5.91 2.08
CA SER A 325 -1.02 -6.50 0.75
C SER A 325 -2.21 -5.82 0.07
N VAL A 326 -1.97 -5.13 -1.05
CA VAL A 326 -2.99 -4.53 -1.92
C VAL A 326 -3.26 -5.46 -3.11
N THR A 327 -4.54 -5.66 -3.43
CA THR A 327 -5.01 -6.54 -4.51
C THR A 327 -6.07 -5.87 -5.38
N GLY A 328 -6.35 -6.45 -6.55
CA GLY A 328 -7.28 -5.89 -7.54
C GLY A 328 -6.64 -4.89 -8.51
N LEU A 329 -5.31 -4.82 -8.54
CA LEU A 329 -4.52 -4.14 -9.57
C LEU A 329 -4.18 -5.12 -10.71
N SER A 330 -4.19 -4.65 -11.95
CA SER A 330 -3.61 -5.38 -13.10
C SER A 330 -2.89 -4.47 -14.08
N VAL A 331 -1.97 -5.05 -14.86
CA VAL A 331 -1.46 -4.43 -16.09
C VAL A 331 -2.61 -4.38 -17.09
N LYS A 332 -2.88 -3.21 -17.69
CA LYS A 332 -3.95 -3.08 -18.70
C LYS A 332 -3.66 -3.95 -19.92
N LYS A 333 -4.72 -4.50 -20.52
CA LYS A 333 -4.63 -5.17 -21.84
C LYS A 333 -4.09 -4.28 -22.96
N ALA A 334 -4.20 -2.97 -22.81
CA ALA A 334 -3.69 -1.96 -23.75
C ALA A 334 -2.37 -1.30 -23.29
N ALA A 335 -1.67 -1.87 -22.30
CA ALA A 335 -0.35 -1.39 -21.91
C ALA A 335 0.66 -1.63 -23.05
N THR A 336 1.61 -0.72 -23.22
CA THR A 336 2.54 -0.73 -24.36
C THR A 336 3.69 -1.71 -24.14
N GLU A 337 4.00 -2.52 -25.15
CA GLU A 337 5.10 -3.49 -25.15
C GLU A 337 6.47 -2.80 -25.04
N GLY A 338 7.35 -3.33 -24.18
CA GLY A 338 8.68 -2.79 -23.93
C GLY A 338 8.70 -1.55 -23.04
N GLU A 339 7.56 -0.88 -22.88
CA GLU A 339 7.38 0.28 -22.01
C GLU A 339 7.54 -0.12 -20.54
N GLN A 340 8.09 0.80 -19.75
CA GLN A 340 8.36 0.61 -18.34
C GLN A 340 7.47 1.52 -17.50
N TYR A 341 6.60 0.92 -16.70
CA TYR A 341 5.69 1.62 -15.81
C TYR A 341 6.22 1.60 -14.39
N ARG A 342 5.92 2.67 -13.64
CA ARG A 342 6.33 2.84 -12.25
C ARG A 342 5.16 3.33 -11.42
N ILE A 343 4.93 2.67 -10.30
CA ILE A 343 3.99 3.10 -9.27
C ILE A 343 4.80 3.82 -8.20
N ARG A 344 4.46 5.08 -7.91
CA ARG A 344 4.94 5.78 -6.71
C ARG A 344 4.10 5.31 -5.53
N GLY A 345 4.76 4.87 -4.47
CA GLY A 345 4.15 4.64 -3.17
C GLY A 345 4.38 5.82 -2.24
N THR A 346 3.44 6.07 -1.32
CA THR A 346 3.74 6.83 -0.10
C THR A 346 3.15 6.11 1.10
N VAL A 347 3.77 6.25 2.27
CA VAL A 347 3.18 5.79 3.54
C VAL A 347 3.38 6.85 4.62
N SER A 348 2.31 7.10 5.36
CA SER A 348 2.28 7.95 6.54
C SER A 348 1.43 7.31 7.64
N GLY A 349 1.66 7.70 8.88
CA GLY A 349 0.88 7.20 10.01
C GLY A 349 0.82 8.18 11.17
N PHE A 350 -0.13 7.94 12.08
CA PHE A 350 -0.34 8.72 13.30
C PHE A 350 -0.63 7.83 14.49
N TYR A 351 -0.28 8.34 15.67
CA TYR A 351 -0.65 7.81 16.97
C TYR A 351 -1.05 8.99 17.86
N ASP A 352 -2.36 9.13 18.11
CA ASP A 352 -2.98 10.22 18.87
C ASP A 352 -3.45 9.66 20.19
N PHE A 353 -2.93 10.19 21.29
CA PHE A 353 -3.19 9.66 22.62
C PHE A 353 -3.39 10.76 23.64
N ALA A 354 -4.22 10.48 24.64
CA ALA A 354 -4.40 11.35 25.80
C ALA A 354 -4.37 10.53 27.08
N ASN A 355 -3.72 11.04 28.13
CA ASN A 355 -3.80 10.51 29.49
C ASN A 355 -4.55 11.47 30.43
N SER A 356 -5.13 10.93 31.50
CA SER A 356 -5.78 11.68 32.60
C SER A 356 -5.66 10.87 33.89
N LEU A 357 -5.57 11.54 35.05
CA LEU A 357 -5.52 10.87 36.36
C LEU A 357 -6.87 10.24 36.76
N THR A 358 -7.95 10.51 36.02
CA THR A 358 -9.29 9.93 36.27
C THR A 358 -9.88 9.31 35.01
N GLU A 359 -10.83 8.39 35.18
CA GLU A 359 -11.53 7.71 34.08
C GLU A 359 -12.43 8.67 33.26
N ASN A 360 -12.87 9.76 33.91
CA ASN A 360 -13.71 10.80 33.33
C ASN A 360 -12.83 11.93 32.79
N PHE A 361 -12.37 11.78 31.56
CA PHE A 361 -11.59 12.80 30.85
C PHE A 361 -12.39 14.10 30.72
N VAL A 362 -11.92 15.19 31.33
CA VAL A 362 -12.54 16.51 31.24
C VAL A 362 -11.83 17.34 30.17
N LYS A 363 -12.61 18.08 29.38
CA LYS A 363 -12.10 19.13 28.50
C LYS A 363 -11.68 20.33 29.34
N ALA A 364 -10.40 20.65 29.36
CA ALA A 364 -9.89 21.86 29.99
C ALA A 364 -10.53 23.09 29.33
N THR A 365 -11.02 24.04 30.15
CA THR A 365 -11.73 25.25 29.69
C THR A 365 -11.12 26.55 30.18
N THR A 366 -10.55 26.59 31.40
CA THR A 366 -9.91 27.78 31.98
C THR A 366 -8.77 27.47 32.96
N ALA A 367 -8.73 26.27 33.56
CA ALA A 367 -7.69 25.83 34.48
C ALA A 367 -7.39 24.33 34.27
N ARG A 368 -6.20 23.87 34.69
CA ARG A 368 -5.80 22.46 34.66
C ARG A 368 -6.03 21.80 36.03
N GLU A 369 -7.14 21.07 36.14
CA GLU A 369 -7.41 20.14 37.25
C GLU A 369 -6.78 18.76 36.97
N ASP A 370 -6.62 17.90 37.99
CA ASP A 370 -6.13 16.50 37.90
C ASP A 370 -6.80 15.65 36.79
N ASN A 371 -8.04 15.99 36.40
CA ASN A 371 -8.86 15.29 35.41
C ASN A 371 -8.61 15.72 33.95
N CYS A 372 -7.86 16.80 33.72
CA CYS A 372 -7.68 17.39 32.40
C CYS A 372 -6.86 16.49 31.48
N ALA A 373 -7.36 16.27 30.27
CA ALA A 373 -6.67 15.48 29.27
C ALA A 373 -5.32 16.10 28.85
N ASN A 374 -4.26 15.31 28.94
CA ASN A 374 -2.94 15.62 28.39
C ASN A 374 -2.78 14.86 27.07
N ARG A 375 -3.00 15.54 25.94
CA ARG A 375 -3.06 14.94 24.60
C ARG A 375 -1.84 15.27 23.75
N ASN A 376 -1.36 14.28 23.00
CA ASN A 376 -0.29 14.43 22.02
C ASN A 376 -0.63 13.66 20.74
N TYR A 377 -0.35 14.26 19.58
CA TYR A 377 -0.54 13.66 18.26
C TYR A 377 0.82 13.45 17.61
N PHE A 378 1.35 12.23 17.65
CA PHE A 378 2.57 11.87 16.92
C PHE A 378 2.21 11.48 15.49
N PHE A 379 3.01 11.91 14.49
CA PHE A 379 2.83 11.51 13.10
C PHE A 379 4.14 11.34 12.33
N PHE A 380 4.11 10.59 11.23
CA PHE A 380 5.29 10.34 10.42
C PHE A 380 4.96 10.14 8.94
N ALA A 381 6.01 10.21 8.11
CA ALA A 381 6.07 9.53 6.82
C ALA A 381 7.38 8.77 6.67
N ALA A 382 7.36 7.70 5.88
CA ALA A 382 8.55 6.88 5.66
C ALA A 382 9.30 7.27 4.38
N GLU A 383 10.64 7.19 4.43
CA GLU A 383 11.50 7.21 3.25
C GLU A 383 11.77 5.77 2.76
N GLN A 384 12.07 5.58 1.47
CA GLN A 384 12.48 4.26 0.98
C GLN A 384 13.80 3.82 1.62
N ASP A 385 13.87 2.57 2.04
CA ASP A 385 15.11 1.98 2.53
C ASP A 385 16.12 1.85 1.38
N ALA A 386 17.38 2.29 1.59
CA ALA A 386 18.43 2.18 0.58
C ALA A 386 18.78 0.71 0.21
N SER A 387 18.43 -0.25 1.08
CA SER A 387 18.51 -1.68 0.83
C SER A 387 17.33 -2.24 0.01
N GLY A 388 16.24 -1.49 -0.17
CA GLY A 388 15.09 -1.83 -1.01
C GLY A 388 14.84 -0.89 -2.21
N LEU A 389 15.74 0.08 -2.46
CA LEU A 389 15.59 1.07 -3.53
C LEU A 389 15.39 0.45 -4.93
N ASP A 390 14.26 0.79 -5.56
CA ASP A 390 13.89 0.44 -6.94
C ASP A 390 14.99 0.86 -7.92
N ASN A 391 15.52 -0.10 -8.70
CA ASN A 391 16.58 0.17 -9.70
C ASN A 391 16.11 1.13 -10.83
N ASN A 392 14.81 1.39 -10.94
CA ASN A 392 14.20 2.37 -11.84
C ASN A 392 13.38 3.43 -11.07
N GLY A 393 13.70 3.66 -9.79
CA GLY A 393 13.20 4.82 -9.03
C GLY A 393 13.57 6.15 -9.68
N GLU A 394 12.95 7.26 -9.23
CA GLU A 394 13.23 8.57 -9.83
C GLU A 394 14.67 9.05 -9.55
N GLU A 395 15.36 9.46 -10.61
CA GLU A 395 16.72 9.98 -10.52
C GLU A 395 16.78 11.15 -9.52
N ASN A 396 17.80 11.13 -8.65
CA ASN A 396 18.00 12.10 -7.57
C ASN A 396 16.87 12.13 -6.50
N LYS A 397 15.97 11.13 -6.45
CA LYS A 397 14.94 10.98 -5.42
C LYS A 397 15.04 9.68 -4.60
N PRO A 398 16.19 9.33 -4.00
CA PRO A 398 16.45 8.03 -3.34
C PRO A 398 15.62 7.74 -2.06
N LYS A 399 14.63 8.58 -1.73
CA LYS A 399 13.68 8.40 -0.63
C LYS A 399 12.27 8.09 -1.11
N GLN A 400 11.98 8.28 -2.39
CA GLN A 400 10.63 8.13 -2.94
C GLN A 400 10.34 6.65 -3.18
N ILE A 401 9.53 6.06 -2.31
CA ILE A 401 9.10 4.67 -2.43
C ILE A 401 8.46 4.46 -3.81
N SER A 402 8.95 3.47 -4.56
CA SER A 402 8.34 3.07 -5.83
C SER A 402 8.57 1.60 -6.14
N TYR A 403 7.74 1.08 -7.05
CA TYR A 403 7.92 -0.20 -7.71
C TYR A 403 7.78 -0.02 -9.22
N SER A 404 8.75 -0.52 -9.97
CA SER A 404 8.78 -0.45 -11.44
C SER A 404 8.62 -1.82 -12.07
N PHE A 405 7.99 -1.88 -13.24
CA PHE A 405 7.92 -3.09 -14.07
C PHE A 405 7.96 -2.75 -15.56
N GLN A 406 8.55 -3.64 -16.36
CA GLN A 406 8.50 -3.58 -17.81
C GLN A 406 7.41 -4.51 -18.34
N VAL A 407 6.66 -4.06 -19.35
CA VAL A 407 5.69 -4.91 -20.04
C VAL A 407 6.40 -5.73 -21.11
N LYS A 408 6.46 -7.05 -20.90
CA LYS A 408 7.01 -7.99 -21.88
C LYS A 408 5.97 -8.38 -22.93
N LYS A 409 6.46 -8.58 -24.16
CA LYS A 409 5.71 -9.30 -25.19
C LYS A 409 5.58 -10.77 -24.77
N PRO A 410 4.39 -11.38 -24.79
CA PRO A 410 4.28 -12.82 -24.86
C PRO A 410 4.95 -13.33 -26.15
N ALA A 411 5.63 -14.47 -26.08
CA ALA A 411 6.31 -15.03 -27.25
C ALA A 411 5.29 -15.34 -28.36
N GLN A 412 5.55 -14.91 -29.59
CA GLN A 412 4.64 -15.09 -30.73
C GLN A 412 5.17 -16.14 -31.71
N ASN A 413 4.26 -16.94 -32.25
CA ASN A 413 4.47 -17.85 -33.37
C ASN A 413 3.72 -17.37 -34.62
N THR A 414 4.08 -17.93 -35.76
CA THR A 414 3.48 -17.68 -37.07
C THR A 414 2.80 -18.93 -37.59
N VAL A 415 1.49 -18.84 -37.84
CA VAL A 415 0.73 -19.85 -38.60
C VAL A 415 0.74 -19.43 -40.07
N THR A 416 1.44 -20.22 -40.90
CA THR A 416 1.51 -20.03 -42.35
C THR A 416 0.40 -20.83 -43.02
N PHE A 417 -0.52 -20.15 -43.70
CA PHE A 417 -1.64 -20.76 -44.41
C PHE A 417 -1.29 -20.97 -45.88
N LYS A 418 -1.38 -22.20 -46.39
CA LYS A 418 -0.97 -22.62 -47.74
C LYS A 418 -2.16 -23.06 -48.60
N ASN A 419 -2.26 -22.52 -49.82
CA ASN A 419 -3.18 -22.97 -50.86
C ASN A 419 -2.37 -23.57 -52.03
N GLY A 420 -2.08 -24.86 -51.93
CA GLY A 420 -0.96 -25.49 -52.64
C GLY A 420 0.36 -24.82 -52.24
N ASP A 421 1.27 -24.68 -53.20
CA ASP A 421 2.58 -24.02 -52.98
C ASP A 421 2.48 -22.57 -52.48
N ASN A 422 1.37 -21.88 -52.79
CA ASN A 422 1.19 -20.46 -52.51
C ASN A 422 0.88 -20.19 -51.03
N THR A 423 1.55 -19.21 -50.43
CA THR A 423 1.14 -18.66 -49.13
C THR A 423 -0.10 -17.81 -49.31
N HIS A 424 -1.21 -18.23 -48.70
CA HIS A 424 -2.49 -17.53 -48.67
C HIS A 424 -2.52 -16.44 -47.59
N ALA A 425 -1.98 -16.75 -46.41
CA ALA A 425 -1.81 -15.80 -45.31
C ALA A 425 -0.67 -16.24 -44.38
N ALA A 426 -0.20 -15.32 -43.55
CA ALA A 426 0.59 -15.63 -42.36
C ALA A 426 -0.03 -14.85 -41.20
N VAL A 427 -0.42 -15.54 -40.13
CA VAL A 427 -1.10 -14.98 -38.96
C VAL A 427 -0.21 -15.18 -37.75
N LYS A 428 -0.07 -14.15 -36.92
CA LYS A 428 0.63 -14.25 -35.64
C LYS A 428 -0.31 -14.73 -34.55
N VAL A 429 0.23 -15.47 -33.60
CA VAL A 429 -0.49 -15.99 -32.43
C VAL A 429 0.43 -16.09 -31.23
N GLU A 430 -0.08 -15.82 -30.03
CA GLU A 430 0.65 -16.01 -28.78
C GLU A 430 0.97 -17.50 -28.52
N THR A 431 2.16 -17.78 -27.99
CA THR A 431 2.62 -19.15 -27.71
C THR A 431 1.75 -19.80 -26.63
N GLY A 432 1.20 -20.97 -26.95
CA GLY A 432 0.27 -21.68 -26.06
C GLY A 432 -1.15 -21.12 -26.07
N LYS A 433 -1.50 -20.23 -27.02
CA LYS A 433 -2.86 -19.75 -27.27
C LYS A 433 -3.38 -20.22 -28.61
N ALA A 434 -4.65 -19.92 -28.88
CA ALA A 434 -5.32 -20.12 -30.16
C ALA A 434 -5.83 -18.78 -30.70
N ILE A 435 -5.81 -18.60 -32.03
CA ILE A 435 -6.06 -17.34 -32.74
C ILE A 435 -7.38 -16.65 -32.32
N ASP A 436 -8.44 -17.42 -32.04
CA ASP A 436 -9.75 -16.88 -31.64
C ASP A 436 -9.80 -16.41 -30.15
N THR A 437 -8.69 -16.54 -29.40
CA THR A 437 -8.67 -16.42 -27.92
C THR A 437 -7.44 -15.72 -27.33
N ASP A 438 -6.51 -15.26 -28.16
CA ASP A 438 -5.28 -14.60 -27.73
C ASP A 438 -5.45 -13.07 -27.60
N ALA A 439 -4.39 -12.33 -27.24
CA ALA A 439 -4.48 -10.88 -27.06
C ALA A 439 -4.35 -10.04 -28.37
N LEU A 440 -4.15 -10.67 -29.54
CA LEU A 440 -3.75 -9.98 -30.77
C LEU A 440 -4.95 -9.51 -31.60
N THR A 441 -5.51 -8.37 -31.22
CA THR A 441 -6.75 -7.82 -31.82
C THR A 441 -6.65 -7.42 -33.30
N ASP A 442 -5.45 -7.43 -33.90
CA ASP A 442 -5.21 -7.23 -35.33
C ASP A 442 -5.08 -8.55 -36.12
N GLN A 443 -5.06 -9.69 -35.44
CA GLN A 443 -4.93 -11.03 -36.02
C GLN A 443 -6.27 -11.77 -36.02
N SER A 444 -6.47 -12.66 -36.99
CA SER A 444 -7.68 -13.51 -37.10
C SER A 444 -7.47 -14.64 -38.12
N MET A 445 -8.34 -15.65 -38.10
CA MET A 445 -8.35 -16.69 -39.12
C MET A 445 -8.58 -16.09 -40.52
N PRO A 446 -7.77 -16.43 -41.53
CA PRO A 446 -7.93 -15.88 -42.87
C PRO A 446 -9.19 -16.42 -43.56
N ALA A 447 -9.82 -15.59 -44.40
CA ALA A 447 -10.96 -15.99 -45.20
C ALA A 447 -10.65 -17.24 -46.05
N ASN A 448 -11.61 -18.17 -46.14
CA ASN A 448 -11.42 -19.46 -46.80
C ASN A 448 -11.00 -19.31 -48.28
N PRO A 449 -9.90 -19.96 -48.72
CA PRO A 449 -9.37 -19.81 -50.08
C PRO A 449 -10.24 -20.51 -51.13
N THR A 450 -10.56 -19.81 -52.21
CA THR A 450 -11.29 -20.36 -53.36
C THR A 450 -10.37 -21.15 -54.29
N LYS A 451 -10.95 -22.10 -55.04
CA LYS A 451 -10.24 -22.92 -56.04
C LYS A 451 -11.12 -23.14 -57.27
N ALA A 452 -10.56 -22.90 -58.45
CA ALA A 452 -11.28 -23.08 -59.70
C ALA A 452 -11.48 -24.57 -60.06
N GLY A 453 -12.48 -24.87 -60.89
CA GLY A 453 -12.69 -26.21 -61.46
C GLY A 453 -13.61 -27.14 -60.66
N GLY A 454 -14.49 -26.59 -59.81
CA GLY A 454 -15.48 -27.37 -59.05
C GLY A 454 -14.89 -28.01 -57.79
N TYR A 455 -14.35 -27.18 -56.89
CA TYR A 455 -13.76 -27.60 -55.62
C TYR A 455 -14.14 -26.65 -54.48
N ALA A 456 -15.04 -27.09 -53.60
CA ALA A 456 -15.29 -26.43 -52.33
C ALA A 456 -14.12 -26.61 -51.35
N PHE A 457 -13.79 -25.54 -50.61
CA PHE A 457 -12.88 -25.60 -49.45
C PHE A 457 -13.53 -26.43 -48.35
N LYS A 458 -12.78 -27.40 -47.80
CA LYS A 458 -13.21 -28.29 -46.72
C LYS A 458 -12.74 -27.80 -45.36
N GLU A 459 -11.43 -27.62 -45.21
CA GLU A 459 -10.77 -27.33 -43.93
C GLU A 459 -9.32 -26.85 -44.14
N TRP A 460 -8.74 -26.26 -43.10
CA TRP A 460 -7.29 -26.19 -42.94
C TRP A 460 -6.81 -27.46 -42.24
N ASN A 461 -5.69 -28.03 -42.68
CA ASN A 461 -5.13 -29.25 -42.10
C ASN A 461 -3.61 -29.11 -41.89
N THR A 462 -3.07 -29.76 -40.86
CA THR A 462 -1.63 -29.74 -40.54
C THR A 462 -0.75 -30.52 -41.53
N LYS A 463 -1.34 -31.23 -42.51
CA LYS A 463 -0.63 -31.83 -43.64
C LYS A 463 -1.34 -31.53 -44.96
N GLU A 464 -0.56 -31.36 -46.02
CA GLU A 464 -1.06 -31.09 -47.38
C GLU A 464 -1.93 -32.22 -47.94
N ASP A 465 -1.70 -33.47 -47.52
CA ASP A 465 -2.47 -34.64 -47.95
C ASP A 465 -3.80 -34.83 -47.20
N GLY A 466 -4.15 -33.91 -46.29
CA GLY A 466 -5.35 -33.96 -45.46
C GLY A 466 -5.37 -35.06 -44.40
N LYS A 467 -4.23 -35.72 -44.11
CA LYS A 467 -4.10 -36.77 -43.08
C LYS A 467 -3.38 -36.28 -41.81
N GLY A 468 -3.34 -34.98 -41.58
CA GLY A 468 -3.00 -34.38 -40.30
C GLY A 468 -4.25 -34.05 -39.49
N GLU A 469 -4.06 -33.41 -38.34
CA GLU A 469 -5.14 -32.80 -37.57
C GLU A 469 -5.74 -31.59 -38.31
N THR A 470 -7.05 -31.41 -38.20
CA THR A 470 -7.78 -30.22 -38.63
C THR A 470 -7.34 -29.01 -37.81
N PHE A 471 -7.12 -27.87 -38.46
CA PHE A 471 -6.77 -26.60 -37.82
C PHE A 471 -7.93 -25.61 -37.90
N THR A 472 -8.22 -24.95 -36.78
CA THR A 472 -9.23 -23.88 -36.65
C THR A 472 -8.67 -22.75 -35.81
N GLY A 473 -9.38 -21.62 -35.71
CA GLY A 473 -8.94 -20.52 -34.85
C GLY A 473 -8.92 -20.87 -33.34
N ALA A 474 -9.58 -21.96 -32.94
CA ALA A 474 -9.51 -22.55 -31.59
C ALA A 474 -8.36 -23.56 -31.40
N SER A 475 -7.51 -23.80 -32.41
CA SER A 475 -6.34 -24.67 -32.31
C SER A 475 -5.16 -23.97 -31.62
N VAL A 476 -4.60 -24.62 -30.58
CA VAL A 476 -3.48 -24.06 -29.79
C VAL A 476 -2.14 -24.19 -30.52
N VAL A 477 -1.36 -23.10 -30.55
CA VAL A 477 -0.11 -22.99 -31.30
C VAL A 477 1.08 -22.80 -30.37
N ASN A 478 1.96 -23.81 -30.33
CA ASN A 478 3.13 -23.85 -29.44
C ASN A 478 4.48 -23.59 -30.16
N GLY A 479 4.45 -23.31 -31.46
CA GLY A 479 5.61 -23.06 -32.31
C GLY A 479 5.18 -22.59 -33.70
N ASP A 480 6.09 -22.02 -34.49
CA ASP A 480 5.85 -21.71 -35.91
C ASP A 480 5.36 -22.97 -36.66
N MET A 481 4.29 -22.84 -37.45
CA MET A 481 3.68 -23.99 -38.13
C MET A 481 3.07 -23.62 -39.49
N THR A 482 2.88 -24.63 -40.35
CA THR A 482 2.20 -24.49 -41.65
C THR A 482 0.93 -25.32 -41.68
N VAL A 483 -0.15 -24.78 -42.24
CA VAL A 483 -1.42 -25.46 -42.45
C VAL A 483 -1.90 -25.29 -43.89
N TYR A 484 -2.56 -26.31 -44.43
CA TYR A 484 -2.82 -26.47 -45.86
C TYR A 484 -4.33 -26.51 -46.13
N ALA A 485 -4.76 -25.85 -47.21
CA ALA A 485 -6.16 -25.81 -47.63
C ALA A 485 -6.56 -27.14 -48.31
N ILE A 486 -7.44 -27.89 -47.66
CA ILE A 486 -7.98 -29.15 -48.19
C ILE A 486 -9.30 -28.87 -48.91
N TYR A 487 -9.52 -29.57 -50.02
CA TYR A 487 -10.65 -29.35 -50.92
C TYR A 487 -11.43 -30.63 -51.20
N THR A 488 -12.75 -30.53 -51.27
CA THR A 488 -13.64 -31.57 -51.80
C THR A 488 -14.09 -31.20 -53.21
N LYS A 489 -14.09 -32.16 -54.13
CA LYS A 489 -14.61 -31.93 -55.49
C LYS A 489 -16.13 -31.85 -55.46
N ASP A 490 -16.70 -30.85 -56.13
CA ASP A 490 -18.15 -30.65 -56.18
C ASP A 490 -18.82 -31.81 -56.94
N SER A 491 -19.82 -32.43 -56.31
CA SER A 491 -20.59 -33.52 -56.91
C SER A 491 -21.51 -32.96 -57.99
N VAL A 492 -21.16 -33.18 -59.26
CA VAL A 492 -21.98 -32.78 -60.41
C VAL A 492 -23.38 -33.38 -60.30
N PRO A 493 -24.47 -32.59 -60.34
CA PRO A 493 -25.81 -33.13 -60.28
C PRO A 493 -26.09 -33.98 -61.52
N THR A 494 -26.42 -35.25 -61.31
CA THR A 494 -26.81 -36.17 -62.39
C THR A 494 -28.08 -35.67 -63.09
N PRO A 495 -28.12 -35.56 -64.43
CA PRO A 495 -29.30 -35.11 -65.15
C PRO A 495 -30.45 -36.10 -64.96
N ASN A 496 -31.58 -35.60 -64.46
CA ASN A 496 -32.75 -36.40 -64.13
C ASN A 496 -33.49 -36.85 -65.41
N PRO A 497 -33.81 -38.15 -65.60
CA PRO A 497 -34.57 -38.61 -66.75
C PRO A 497 -36.00 -38.05 -66.78
N THR A 498 -36.42 -37.53 -67.94
CA THR A 498 -37.80 -37.10 -68.22
C THR A 498 -38.75 -38.30 -68.50
N PRO A 499 -40.09 -38.14 -68.40
CA PRO A 499 -40.90 -39.12 -67.68
C PRO A 499 -41.96 -39.87 -68.53
N ASN A 500 -42.95 -40.45 -67.81
CA ASN A 500 -44.30 -40.91 -68.24
C ASN A 500 -44.41 -42.42 -68.62
N PRO A 501 -45.57 -43.11 -68.49
CA PRO A 501 -46.88 -42.69 -67.91
C PRO A 501 -47.55 -43.64 -66.88
N SER A 502 -48.51 -43.09 -66.09
CA SER A 502 -49.65 -43.80 -65.43
C SER A 502 -49.33 -44.82 -64.30
N THR A 503 -50.12 -45.08 -63.24
CA THR A 503 -51.34 -44.52 -62.59
C THR A 503 -51.49 -45.21 -61.19
N SER A 504 -52.31 -44.84 -60.19
CA SER A 504 -53.28 -43.75 -59.93
C SER A 504 -53.53 -43.66 -58.39
N GLU A 505 -54.31 -42.65 -57.93
CA GLU A 505 -55.09 -42.58 -56.66
C GLU A 505 -54.34 -42.69 -55.30
N LEU A 506 -54.74 -42.05 -54.18
CA LEU A 506 -55.77 -41.02 -53.91
C LEU A 506 -55.33 -40.18 -52.66
N LYS A 507 -55.85 -38.96 -52.51
CA LYS A 507 -55.62 -38.07 -51.34
C LYS A 507 -56.92 -37.94 -50.51
N PRO A 508 -56.85 -37.59 -49.22
CA PRO A 508 -57.36 -36.26 -48.85
C PRO A 508 -56.52 -35.50 -47.80
N GLN A 509 -56.95 -34.27 -47.48
CA GLN A 509 -56.20 -33.27 -46.69
C GLN A 509 -57.16 -32.39 -45.87
N SER A 510 -56.87 -32.19 -44.59
CA SER A 510 -57.31 -31.09 -43.71
C SER A 510 -56.43 -31.12 -42.44
N GLU A 511 -55.86 -30.07 -41.82
CA GLU A 511 -55.92 -28.59 -41.86
C GLU A 511 -56.70 -27.91 -40.71
N LYS A 512 -55.96 -27.14 -39.86
CA LYS A 512 -56.40 -26.21 -38.78
C LYS A 512 -57.07 -26.89 -37.54
N ARG A 513 -57.13 -26.27 -36.35
CA ARG A 513 -56.94 -24.85 -35.93
C ARG A 513 -56.30 -24.72 -34.52
N ILE A 514 -56.15 -23.49 -34.01
CA ILE A 514 -55.37 -23.11 -32.81
C ILE A 514 -56.26 -22.93 -31.56
N GLY A 515 -55.76 -23.37 -30.39
CA GLY A 515 -55.69 -22.50 -29.19
C GLY A 515 -56.51 -22.84 -27.93
N MET A 516 -55.82 -22.95 -26.79
CA MET A 516 -56.26 -22.40 -25.48
C MET A 516 -55.08 -22.32 -24.49
N LEU A 517 -55.18 -21.47 -23.45
CA LEU A 517 -54.07 -21.16 -22.52
C LEU A 517 -54.60 -20.70 -21.14
N SER A 518 -54.13 -21.35 -20.06
CA SER A 518 -54.24 -20.95 -18.65
C SER A 518 -53.02 -21.53 -17.89
N LYS A 519 -52.23 -20.79 -17.10
CA LYS A 519 -52.55 -20.18 -15.77
C LYS A 519 -53.09 -21.22 -14.77
N THR A 520 -52.59 -21.35 -13.54
CA THR A 520 -51.60 -20.56 -12.74
C THR A 520 -51.13 -21.37 -11.53
N GLY A 521 -50.02 -20.98 -10.87
CA GLY A 521 -49.75 -21.36 -9.47
C GLY A 521 -48.28 -21.64 -9.11
N GLU A 522 -47.71 -20.83 -8.22
CA GLU A 522 -46.44 -21.11 -7.52
C GLU A 522 -46.71 -21.71 -6.13
N SER A 523 -45.78 -22.49 -5.59
CA SER A 523 -45.44 -22.54 -4.16
C SER A 523 -44.11 -23.31 -3.97
N ALA A 524 -43.44 -23.08 -2.85
CA ALA A 524 -42.03 -23.44 -2.67
C ALA A 524 -41.78 -24.65 -1.74
N SER A 525 -40.57 -25.22 -1.87
CA SER A 525 -39.74 -25.80 -0.81
C SER A 525 -40.37 -26.75 0.22
N PHE A 526 -39.94 -28.02 0.21
CA PHE A 526 -39.16 -28.58 1.34
C PHE A 526 -38.30 -29.79 0.88
N ALA A 527 -37.46 -30.34 1.75
CA ALA A 527 -36.35 -31.26 1.41
C ALA A 527 -36.37 -32.60 2.19
N ALA A 528 -35.36 -33.46 1.92
CA ALA A 528 -34.92 -34.64 2.72
C ALA A 528 -35.82 -35.91 2.64
N LEU A 529 -35.36 -37.15 2.90
CA LEU A 529 -34.04 -37.84 3.00
C LEU A 529 -34.32 -39.39 3.05
N ILE A 530 -33.41 -40.37 2.87
CA ILE A 530 -31.97 -40.40 2.57
C ILE A 530 -31.74 -41.01 1.15
N ALA A 531 -31.26 -42.23 0.82
CA ALA A 531 -30.51 -43.33 1.48
C ALA A 531 -29.89 -44.26 0.38
N ALA A 532 -28.90 -45.13 0.60
CA ALA A 532 -27.62 -45.04 1.32
C ALA A 532 -26.74 -46.28 0.97
N LEU A 533 -25.44 -46.11 0.71
CA LEU A 533 -24.41 -47.15 0.92
C LEU A 533 -23.01 -46.54 0.84
N GLY A 534 -22.13 -46.93 1.75
CA GLY A 534 -20.73 -46.54 1.77
C GLY A 534 -19.99 -47.30 2.87
N PHE A 535 -18.66 -47.25 2.87
CA PHE A 535 -17.84 -47.64 4.01
C PHE A 535 -16.64 -46.71 4.13
N SER A 536 -16.54 -46.07 5.29
CA SER A 536 -15.32 -45.44 5.78
C SER A 536 -14.71 -46.33 6.87
N ILE A 537 -13.39 -46.33 6.96
CA ILE A 537 -12.64 -46.89 8.10
C ILE A 537 -11.69 -45.80 8.58
N ALA A 538 -11.71 -45.53 9.89
CA ALA A 538 -10.82 -44.58 10.53
C ALA A 538 -10.30 -45.17 11.85
N GLY A 539 -9.06 -44.84 12.19
CA GLY A 539 -8.52 -44.99 13.54
C GLY A 539 -7.83 -46.33 13.84
N LEU A 540 -6.51 -46.28 13.90
CA LEU A 540 -5.72 -46.97 14.92
C LEU A 540 -4.44 -46.16 15.18
N ALA A 541 -3.97 -46.15 16.42
CA ALA A 541 -2.91 -45.26 16.90
C ALA A 541 -1.90 -46.01 17.78
N ILE A 542 -0.95 -45.27 18.36
CA ILE A 542 -0.17 -45.61 19.57
C ILE A 542 1.12 -46.47 19.40
N LEU A 543 2.25 -45.78 19.63
CA LEU A 543 3.55 -46.18 20.23
C LEU A 543 4.37 -47.40 19.71
N ARG A 544 5.58 -47.09 19.22
CA ARG A 544 6.93 -47.41 19.79
C ARG A 544 7.99 -46.81 18.83
N LYS A 545 8.86 -45.84 19.14
CA LYS A 545 9.75 -45.53 20.29
C LYS A 545 10.90 -46.54 20.49
N LYS A 546 12.12 -46.21 19.98
CA LYS A 546 13.38 -45.99 20.76
C LYS A 546 14.68 -46.35 19.99
N LYS A 547 15.72 -45.49 20.13
CA LYS A 547 17.12 -45.61 19.65
C LYS A 547 17.31 -45.59 18.12
N MET A 548 18.45 -45.14 17.57
CA MET A 548 19.74 -44.70 18.17
C MET A 548 19.90 -43.17 17.93
N MET A 549 20.42 -42.30 18.81
CA MET A 549 21.73 -42.27 19.50
C MET A 549 22.89 -42.35 18.49
N GLU A 550 23.48 -41.21 18.13
CA GLU A 550 24.71 -40.64 18.74
C GLU A 550 25.99 -41.32 18.23
N GLU A 551 26.84 -40.56 17.52
CA GLU A 551 28.27 -40.38 17.89
C GLU A 551 29.03 -39.47 16.90
N ASN A 552 30.11 -38.86 17.40
CA ASN A 552 31.09 -37.98 16.75
C ASN A 552 30.73 -36.49 16.66
N ASN A 553 31.23 -35.67 17.59
CA ASN A 553 32.61 -35.15 17.74
C ASN A 553 32.83 -33.91 16.85
N LYS A 554 33.32 -32.78 17.37
CA LYS A 554 34.04 -32.58 18.64
C LYS A 554 33.87 -31.16 19.20
#